data_AF-A0AAW5DZV6-F1
#
_entry.id   AF-A0AAW5DZV6-F1
#
_cell.length_a   1.000
_cell.length_b   1.000
_cell.length_c   1.000
_cell.angle_alpha   90.00
_cell.angle_beta   90.00
_cell.angle_gamma   90.00
#
_symmetry.space_group_name_H-M   'P 1'
#
loop_
_entity.id
_entity.type
_entity.pdbx_description
1 polymer ?
#
loop_
_entity_poly.entity_id
_entity_poly.type
_entity_poly.pdbx_seq_one_letter_code
_entity_poly.pdbx_strand_id
1 'polypeptide(L)'
;MKIFIGTIATILILFVLLGLDYTLGRKSHLKKVENPDYPFRLSDLALYTTGEELFTDFFEDVKQAKDHIHIQFYIFENDKFGDELVSLLSERAKQGIEVRLLLDWVGSHMVTKEMEKELKDSGVQLSYSNKPGFPYWFYKLNARNHRKITVIDGKTGYIGGFNVGKEYLGKDPKYGFWRDYHLKIVGEGVTDLQTQFVKDWSSATKEEIARNTRYSPPLNPGKIKLRLIPTNGAYLQEEFIDLIRSAEKEIIIGSPYFIPGDELMEELIAATRRNVKVRVLLPKKPDHPLVKEGAYPYFEKLMKEGVEFYMYFNGFYHAKVIVVDDKVSDIGTANFDKRSMFANYEFNCIIHDKEFIQHIREEVEKDFRQSNKLPMSTITDQTFFHRVKVKIATWISLFL
;
A
#
# COMPACT_ATOMS: atom_id res chain seq x y z
N MET A 1 -37.78 28.25 -1.39
CA MET A 1 -36.75 28.74 -2.35
C MET A 1 -35.54 29.38 -1.66
N LYS A 2 -35.69 30.40 -0.79
CA LYS A 2 -34.55 31.04 -0.08
C LYS A 2 -33.73 30.08 0.80
N ILE A 3 -34.40 29.20 1.56
CA ILE A 3 -33.73 28.18 2.40
C ILE A 3 -32.91 27.20 1.55
N PHE A 4 -33.48 26.74 0.43
CA PHE A 4 -32.82 25.82 -0.50
C PHE A 4 -31.57 26.43 -1.15
N ILE A 5 -31.64 27.70 -1.56
CA ILE A 5 -30.49 28.45 -2.10
C ILE A 5 -29.41 28.64 -1.03
N GLY A 6 -29.81 28.97 0.21
CA GLY A 6 -28.90 29.10 1.35
C GLY A 6 -28.15 27.80 1.64
N THR A 7 -28.85 26.65 1.64
CA THR A 7 -28.22 25.34 1.85
C THR A 7 -27.20 25.01 0.76
N ILE A 8 -27.54 25.24 -0.53
CA ILE A 8 -26.62 25.00 -1.64
C ILE A 8 -25.37 25.90 -1.51
N ALA A 9 -25.55 27.18 -1.18
CA ALA A 9 -24.44 28.10 -0.98
C ALA A 9 -23.51 27.65 0.16
N THR A 10 -24.07 27.21 1.30
CA THR A 10 -23.30 26.67 2.43
C THR A 10 -22.49 25.43 2.04
N ILE A 11 -23.10 24.50 1.30
CA ILE A 11 -22.42 23.29 0.82
C ILE A 11 -21.26 23.66 -0.11
N LEU A 12 -21.47 24.58 -1.06
CA LEU A 12 -20.43 25.06 -1.96
C LEU A 12 -19.28 25.73 -1.21
N ILE A 13 -19.59 26.59 -0.23
CA ILE A 13 -18.58 27.22 0.62
C ILE A 13 -17.77 26.16 1.37
N LEU A 14 -18.42 25.14 1.94
CA LEU A 14 -17.74 24.05 2.63
C LEU A 14 -16.78 23.30 1.68
N PHE A 15 -17.20 22.97 0.46
CA PHE A 15 -16.32 22.33 -0.53
C PHE A 15 -15.11 23.21 -0.89
N VAL A 16 -15.31 24.52 -1.05
CA VAL A 16 -14.21 25.46 -1.30
C VAL A 16 -13.24 25.50 -0.11
N LEU A 17 -13.75 25.53 1.12
CA LEU A 17 -12.94 25.52 2.33
C LEU A 17 -12.15 24.21 2.48
N LEU A 18 -12.76 23.06 2.21
CA LEU A 18 -12.08 21.75 2.22
C LEU A 18 -11.01 21.66 1.12
N GLY A 19 -11.31 22.18 -0.08
CA GLY A 19 -10.32 22.29 -1.16
C GLY A 19 -9.14 23.17 -0.79
N LEU A 20 -9.40 24.30 -0.12
CA LEU A 20 -8.35 25.19 0.38
C LEU A 20 -7.53 24.55 1.50
N ASP A 21 -8.17 23.89 2.47
CA ASP A 21 -7.51 23.12 3.55
C ASP A 21 -6.58 22.08 2.96
N TYR A 22 -7.07 21.24 2.04
CA TYR A 22 -6.29 20.20 1.39
C TYR A 22 -5.10 20.79 0.63
N THR A 23 -5.32 21.84 -0.17
CA THR A 23 -4.28 22.45 -1.02
C THR A 23 -3.19 23.10 -0.17
N LEU A 24 -3.56 23.86 0.85
CA LEU A 24 -2.61 24.51 1.76
C LEU A 24 -1.89 23.49 2.64
N GLY A 25 -2.60 22.46 3.11
CA GLY A 25 -2.02 21.35 3.86
C GLY A 25 -0.99 20.57 3.05
N ARG A 26 -1.33 20.19 1.82
CA ARG A 26 -0.41 19.54 0.88
C ARG A 26 0.80 20.42 0.59
N LYS A 27 0.60 21.71 0.30
CA LYS A 27 1.71 22.65 0.07
C LYS A 27 2.62 22.78 1.31
N SER A 28 2.06 22.76 2.51
CA SER A 28 2.82 22.81 3.76
C SER A 28 3.63 21.53 3.98
N HIS A 29 3.03 20.38 3.68
CA HIS A 29 3.68 19.08 3.74
C HIS A 29 4.84 18.95 2.74
N LEU A 30 4.60 19.28 1.47
CA LEU A 30 5.61 19.18 0.40
C LEU A 30 6.85 20.07 0.64
N LYS A 31 6.75 21.10 1.48
CA LYS A 31 7.91 21.91 1.89
C LYS A 31 8.82 21.22 2.91
N LYS A 32 8.32 20.19 3.58
CA LYS A 32 8.98 19.49 4.69
C LYS A 32 9.26 18.03 4.37
N VAL A 33 8.60 17.49 3.34
CA VAL A 33 8.75 16.10 2.96
C VAL A 33 10.18 15.87 2.50
N GLU A 34 10.83 14.88 3.09
CA GLU A 34 12.13 14.40 2.66
C GLU A 34 11.92 13.30 1.61
N ASN A 35 12.87 13.18 0.69
CA ASN A 35 13.01 11.99 -0.15
C ASN A 35 14.09 11.09 0.48
N PRO A 36 13.74 10.07 1.27
CA PRO A 36 14.74 9.27 1.95
C PRO A 36 15.44 8.36 0.94
N ASP A 37 16.75 8.51 0.81
CA ASP A 37 17.57 7.66 -0.05
C ASP A 37 18.17 6.52 0.77
N TYR A 38 17.44 5.41 0.88
CA TYR A 38 17.95 4.20 1.53
C TYR A 38 18.89 3.46 0.57
N PRO A 39 20.05 2.98 1.06
CA PRO A 39 21.03 2.35 0.21
C PRO A 39 20.53 0.99 -0.29
N PHE A 40 21.22 0.45 -1.30
CA PHE A 40 21.06 -0.96 -1.62
C PHE A 40 21.49 -1.83 -0.45
N ARG A 41 20.73 -2.88 -0.19
CA ARG A 41 20.93 -3.88 0.87
C ARG A 41 21.05 -5.27 0.28
N LEU A 42 21.64 -6.18 1.04
CA LEU A 42 21.62 -7.61 0.79
C LEU A 42 20.77 -8.32 1.84
N SER A 43 19.78 -9.09 1.41
CA SER A 43 18.86 -9.81 2.29
C SER A 43 18.37 -11.10 1.66
N ASP A 44 17.81 -11.99 2.47
CA ASP A 44 17.04 -13.13 1.98
C ASP A 44 15.55 -12.77 2.03
N LEU A 45 14.81 -13.19 1.00
CA LEU A 45 13.40 -12.88 0.82
C LEU A 45 12.57 -14.15 0.74
N ALA A 46 11.39 -14.13 1.35
CA ALA A 46 10.32 -15.07 1.07
C ALA A 46 9.08 -14.30 0.60
N LEU A 47 8.44 -14.81 -0.46
CA LEU A 47 7.21 -14.23 -1.02
C LEU A 47 6.01 -15.04 -0.51
N TYR A 48 5.04 -14.34 0.06
CA TYR A 48 3.72 -14.90 0.39
C TYR A 48 2.71 -14.34 -0.58
N THR A 49 1.84 -15.22 -1.06
CA THR A 49 0.81 -14.86 -2.02
C THR A 49 -0.61 -15.13 -1.52
N THR A 50 -0.72 -15.61 -0.28
CA THR A 50 -1.96 -15.88 0.45
C THR A 50 -1.80 -15.45 1.91
N GLY A 51 -2.91 -15.06 2.55
CA GLY A 51 -2.89 -14.65 3.96
C GLY A 51 -2.63 -15.82 4.91
N GLU A 52 -3.10 -17.03 4.60
CA GLU A 52 -2.89 -18.20 5.46
C GLU A 52 -1.41 -18.55 5.60
N GLU A 53 -0.66 -18.60 4.49
CA GLU A 53 0.79 -18.85 4.51
C GLU A 53 1.53 -17.73 5.25
N LEU A 54 1.20 -16.47 4.93
CA LEU A 54 1.81 -15.30 5.56
C LEU A 54 1.62 -15.31 7.07
N PHE A 55 0.37 -15.40 7.54
CA PHE A 55 0.06 -15.22 8.95
C PHE A 55 0.46 -16.42 9.81
N THR A 56 0.59 -17.61 9.22
CA THR A 56 1.18 -18.76 9.89
C THR A 56 2.64 -18.50 10.26
N ASP A 57 3.47 -18.08 9.31
CA ASP A 57 4.90 -17.78 9.56
C ASP A 57 5.07 -16.53 10.42
N PHE A 58 4.28 -15.49 10.13
CA PHE A 58 4.28 -14.24 10.90
C PHE A 58 3.95 -14.48 12.40
N PHE A 59 2.91 -15.27 12.72
CA PHE A 59 2.58 -15.57 14.12
C PHE A 59 3.67 -16.40 14.79
N GLU A 60 4.33 -17.29 14.06
CA GLU A 60 5.44 -18.06 14.62
C GLU A 60 6.63 -17.17 14.98
N ASP A 61 7.02 -16.25 14.09
CA ASP A 61 8.10 -15.29 14.40
C ASP A 61 7.73 -14.39 15.59
N VAL A 62 6.48 -13.92 15.66
CA VAL A 62 6.00 -13.10 16.80
C VAL A 62 6.06 -13.87 18.11
N LYS A 63 5.70 -15.16 18.12
CA LYS A 63 5.83 -16.05 19.30
C LYS A 63 7.29 -16.23 19.70
N GLN A 64 8.19 -16.29 18.74
CA GLN A 64 9.61 -16.53 18.99
C GLN A 64 10.40 -15.28 19.42
N ALA A 65 9.87 -14.08 19.18
CA ALA A 65 10.48 -12.79 19.52
C ALA A 65 11.10 -12.77 20.92
N LYS A 66 12.31 -12.22 21.07
CA LYS A 66 13.07 -12.23 22.34
C LYS A 66 13.30 -10.85 22.94
N ASP A 67 13.15 -9.80 22.14
CA ASP A 67 13.53 -8.44 22.52
C ASP A 67 12.40 -7.43 22.30
N HIS A 68 11.95 -7.28 21.05
CA HIS A 68 10.91 -6.32 20.70
C HIS A 68 10.15 -6.71 19.43
N ILE A 69 8.92 -6.18 19.33
CA ILE A 69 8.03 -6.32 18.20
C ILE A 69 7.50 -4.93 17.86
N HIS A 70 7.79 -4.47 16.64
CA HIS A 70 7.34 -3.20 16.11
C HIS A 70 6.43 -3.45 14.92
N ILE A 71 5.17 -3.08 15.03
CA ILE A 71 4.15 -3.37 14.03
C ILE A 71 3.45 -2.10 13.62
N GLN A 72 3.26 -1.94 12.32
CA GLN A 72 2.50 -0.88 11.70
C GLN A 72 1.57 -1.44 10.63
N PHE A 73 0.30 -1.07 10.70
CA PHE A 73 -0.72 -1.45 9.71
C PHE A 73 -1.62 -0.27 9.35
N TYR A 74 -2.12 -0.28 8.12
CA TYR A 74 -3.14 0.67 7.67
C TYR A 74 -4.52 0.29 8.24
N ILE A 75 -5.01 -0.91 7.92
CA ILE A 75 -6.29 -1.42 8.42
C ILE A 75 -6.02 -2.43 9.55
N PHE A 76 -6.77 -2.29 10.63
CA PHE A 76 -6.83 -3.24 11.72
C PHE A 76 -8.30 -3.43 12.10
N GLU A 77 -8.84 -4.58 11.72
CA GLU A 77 -10.25 -4.91 11.95
C GLU A 77 -10.47 -5.49 13.36
N ASN A 78 -11.63 -5.18 13.92
CA ASN A 78 -12.13 -5.83 15.13
C ASN A 78 -12.95 -7.07 14.76
N ASP A 79 -12.24 -8.13 14.40
CA ASP A 79 -12.80 -9.45 14.14
C ASP A 79 -11.95 -10.55 14.78
N LYS A 80 -12.35 -11.81 14.59
CA LYS A 80 -11.65 -12.96 15.18
C LYS A 80 -10.15 -13.01 14.89
N PHE A 81 -9.73 -12.54 13.72
CA PHE A 81 -8.32 -12.53 13.36
C PHE A 81 -7.59 -11.36 14.02
N GLY A 82 -8.23 -10.18 14.07
CA GLY A 82 -7.75 -9.05 14.88
C GLY A 82 -7.59 -9.43 16.36
N ASP A 83 -8.57 -10.12 16.94
CA ASP A 83 -8.56 -10.60 18.33
C ASP A 83 -7.41 -11.58 18.60
N GLU A 84 -7.12 -12.48 17.65
CA GLU A 84 -6.01 -13.43 17.75
C GLU A 84 -4.66 -12.69 17.80
N LEU A 85 -4.46 -11.70 16.93
CA LEU A 85 -3.26 -10.88 16.94
C LEU A 85 -3.16 -10.02 18.22
N VAL A 86 -4.25 -9.41 18.68
CA VAL A 86 -4.28 -8.67 19.96
C VAL A 86 -3.89 -9.57 21.13
N SER A 87 -4.45 -10.78 21.17
CA SER A 87 -4.15 -11.77 22.21
C SER A 87 -2.66 -12.14 22.21
N LEU A 88 -2.11 -12.43 21.03
CA LEU A 88 -0.71 -12.80 20.87
C LEU A 88 0.22 -11.66 21.29
N LEU A 89 -0.01 -10.43 20.81
CA LEU A 89 0.80 -9.27 21.18
C LEU A 89 0.73 -8.97 22.68
N SER A 90 -0.46 -9.09 23.27
CA SER A 90 -0.67 -8.93 24.71
C SER A 90 0.06 -9.99 25.53
N GLU A 91 0.11 -11.24 25.04
CA GLU A 91 0.88 -12.30 25.67
C GLU A 91 2.38 -11.99 25.64
N ARG A 92 2.92 -11.59 24.48
CA ARG A 92 4.34 -11.22 24.35
C ARG A 92 4.69 -10.05 25.28
N ALA A 93 3.86 -9.02 25.34
CA ALA A 93 4.06 -7.87 26.21
C ALA A 93 4.10 -8.25 27.70
N LYS A 94 3.17 -9.10 28.15
CA LYS A 94 3.14 -9.64 29.53
C LYS A 94 4.37 -10.49 29.87
N GLN A 95 4.99 -11.11 28.86
CA GLN A 95 6.26 -11.85 29.01
C GLN A 95 7.50 -10.93 28.99
N GLY A 96 7.31 -9.61 28.92
CA GLY A 96 8.40 -8.62 28.99
C GLY A 96 9.00 -8.26 27.63
N ILE A 97 8.44 -8.73 26.52
CA ILE A 97 8.83 -8.29 25.17
C ILE A 97 8.30 -6.88 24.93
N GLU A 98 9.13 -5.97 24.42
CA GLU A 98 8.66 -4.63 24.10
C GLU A 98 7.79 -4.68 22.84
N VAL A 99 6.50 -4.33 22.94
CA VAL A 99 5.60 -4.32 21.78
C VAL A 99 5.14 -2.91 21.50
N ARG A 100 5.37 -2.42 20.26
CA ARG A 100 4.80 -1.18 19.74
C ARG A 100 3.88 -1.47 18.56
N LEU A 101 2.66 -0.98 18.65
CA LEU A 101 1.66 -1.07 17.60
C LEU A 101 1.27 0.33 17.14
N LEU A 102 1.52 0.63 15.86
CA LEU A 102 1.18 1.89 15.21
C LEU A 102 0.12 1.67 14.14
N LEU A 103 -1.04 2.28 14.32
CA LEU A 103 -2.17 2.10 13.41
C LEU A 103 -2.47 3.38 12.62
N ASP A 104 -2.91 3.28 11.37
CA ASP A 104 -3.44 4.46 10.70
C ASP A 104 -4.77 4.91 11.32
N TRP A 105 -4.92 6.21 11.56
CA TRP A 105 -6.11 6.76 12.19
C TRP A 105 -7.40 6.49 11.41
N VAL A 106 -7.37 6.59 10.07
CA VAL A 106 -8.57 6.40 9.24
C VAL A 106 -8.81 4.93 8.95
N GLY A 107 -7.75 4.19 8.61
CA GLY A 107 -7.83 2.77 8.29
C GLY A 107 -8.27 1.91 9.48
N SER A 108 -7.88 2.27 10.70
CA SER A 108 -8.17 1.48 11.92
C SER A 108 -9.35 2.01 12.74
N HIS A 109 -10.34 2.61 12.07
CA HIS A 109 -11.56 3.13 12.72
C HIS A 109 -12.45 2.05 13.37
N MET A 110 -12.21 0.77 13.06
CA MET A 110 -12.93 -0.37 13.63
C MET A 110 -12.34 -0.87 14.96
N VAL A 111 -11.12 -0.42 15.32
CA VAL A 111 -10.51 -0.72 16.63
C VAL A 111 -11.33 -0.07 17.74
N THR A 112 -11.78 -0.87 18.69
CA THR A 112 -12.64 -0.42 19.79
C THR A 112 -11.82 0.05 20.99
N LYS A 113 -12.45 0.82 21.88
CA LYS A 113 -11.83 1.26 23.13
C LYS A 113 -11.48 0.06 24.03
N GLU A 114 -12.26 -1.00 23.96
CA GLU A 114 -12.04 -2.24 24.68
C GLU A 114 -10.75 -2.92 24.21
N MET A 115 -10.55 -3.08 22.89
CA MET A 115 -9.31 -3.60 22.33
C MET A 115 -8.10 -2.73 22.67
N GLU A 116 -8.24 -1.39 22.55
CA GLU A 116 -7.16 -0.48 22.94
C GLU A 116 -6.78 -0.64 24.41
N LYS A 117 -7.79 -0.77 25.28
CA LYS A 117 -7.59 -0.93 26.72
C LYS A 117 -6.89 -2.26 27.01
N GLU A 118 -7.32 -3.35 26.36
CA GLU A 118 -6.67 -4.66 26.50
C GLU A 118 -5.18 -4.62 26.12
N LEU A 119 -4.86 -4.03 24.97
CA LEU A 119 -3.48 -3.84 24.51
C LEU A 119 -2.66 -3.01 25.51
N LYS A 120 -3.19 -1.86 25.93
CA LYS A 120 -2.47 -0.97 26.85
C LYS A 120 -2.26 -1.60 28.24
N ASP A 121 -3.28 -2.29 28.76
CA ASP A 121 -3.22 -2.96 30.07
C ASP A 121 -2.26 -4.15 30.07
N SER A 122 -2.02 -4.78 28.91
CA SER A 122 -1.03 -5.86 28.77
C SER A 122 0.41 -5.36 28.61
N GLY A 123 0.60 -4.04 28.43
CA GLY A 123 1.90 -3.41 28.24
C GLY A 123 2.25 -3.08 26.78
N VAL A 124 1.34 -3.33 25.83
CA VAL A 124 1.55 -2.91 24.44
C VAL A 124 1.46 -1.39 24.33
N GLN A 125 2.47 -0.79 23.72
CA GLN A 125 2.49 0.63 23.38
C GLN A 125 1.68 0.84 22.10
N LEU A 126 0.46 1.35 22.23
CA LEU A 126 -0.43 1.62 21.09
C LEU A 126 -0.46 3.12 20.75
N SER A 127 -0.27 3.46 19.48
CA SER A 127 -0.46 4.80 18.94
C SER A 127 -1.11 4.79 17.56
N TYR A 128 -1.47 5.98 17.06
CA TYR A 128 -2.01 6.16 15.72
C TYR A 128 -1.23 7.20 14.93
N SER A 129 -0.92 6.89 13.67
CA SER A 129 -0.34 7.83 12.72
C SER A 129 -1.42 8.72 12.08
N ASN A 130 -0.98 9.88 11.59
CA ASN A 130 -1.81 10.83 10.83
C ASN A 130 -3.13 11.24 11.51
N LYS A 131 -3.12 11.31 12.85
CA LYS A 131 -4.25 11.87 13.63
C LYS A 131 -4.63 13.25 13.08
N PRO A 132 -5.90 13.48 12.71
CA PRO A 132 -6.32 14.73 12.10
C PRO A 132 -6.26 15.86 13.12
N GLY A 133 -5.88 17.06 12.67
CA GLY A 133 -5.74 18.20 13.56
C GLY A 133 -5.40 19.49 12.81
N PHE A 134 -5.70 20.63 13.44
CA PHE A 134 -5.51 21.96 12.86
C PHE A 134 -4.03 22.30 12.60
N PRO A 135 -3.72 23.19 11.64
CA PRO A 135 -4.65 23.95 10.78
C PRO A 135 -5.09 23.26 9.47
N TYR A 136 -4.74 21.98 9.24
CA TYR A 136 -5.07 21.26 7.98
C TYR A 136 -5.74 19.93 8.27
N TRP A 137 -6.96 19.99 8.82
CA TRP A 137 -7.64 18.80 9.31
C TRP A 137 -8.03 17.86 8.17
N PHE A 138 -8.55 18.40 7.06
CA PHE A 138 -9.01 17.60 5.92
C PHE A 138 -7.84 17.03 5.10
N TYR A 139 -6.75 17.78 4.96
CA TYR A 139 -5.50 17.25 4.41
C TYR A 139 -5.01 16.03 5.20
N LYS A 140 -4.90 16.14 6.53
CA LYS A 140 -4.38 15.05 7.38
C LYS A 140 -5.25 13.80 7.35
N LEU A 141 -6.58 13.96 7.27
CA LEU A 141 -7.48 12.82 7.05
C LEU A 141 -7.21 12.06 5.74
N ASN A 142 -6.69 12.74 4.73
CA ASN A 142 -6.38 12.15 3.44
C ASN A 142 -4.95 11.64 3.33
N ALA A 143 -4.02 12.17 4.13
CA ALA A 143 -2.69 11.61 4.27
C ALA A 143 -2.77 10.33 5.12
N ARG A 144 -2.97 9.18 4.47
CA ARG A 144 -3.09 7.88 5.15
C ARG A 144 -1.72 7.23 5.22
N ASN A 145 -1.38 6.67 6.38
CA ASN A 145 -0.22 5.80 6.48
C ASN A 145 -0.62 4.43 5.93
N HIS A 146 -0.29 4.18 4.67
CA HIS A 146 -0.68 2.96 3.97
C HIS A 146 0.36 1.85 4.11
N ARG A 147 1.41 2.07 4.92
CA ARG A 147 2.48 1.09 5.11
C ARG A 147 2.02 -0.06 5.98
N LYS A 148 2.53 -1.25 5.67
CA LYS A 148 2.45 -2.44 6.52
C LYS A 148 3.88 -2.86 6.78
N ILE A 149 4.37 -2.58 7.97
CA ILE A 149 5.75 -2.85 8.37
C ILE A 149 5.67 -3.62 9.67
N THR A 150 6.30 -4.78 9.72
CA THR A 150 6.62 -5.43 11.00
C THR A 150 8.10 -5.65 11.11
N VAL A 151 8.67 -5.39 12.27
CA VAL A 151 10.05 -5.72 12.63
C VAL A 151 10.05 -6.47 13.96
N ILE A 152 10.71 -7.62 13.96
CA ILE A 152 10.85 -8.50 15.13
C ILE A 152 12.33 -8.60 15.48
N ASP A 153 12.66 -8.20 16.70
CA ASP A 153 14.01 -8.17 17.28
C ASP A 153 15.06 -7.42 16.44
N GLY A 154 14.64 -6.56 15.51
CA GLY A 154 15.51 -5.92 14.54
C GLY A 154 16.15 -6.89 13.53
N LYS A 155 15.67 -8.14 13.42
CA LYS A 155 16.28 -9.24 12.65
C LYS A 155 15.40 -9.79 11.55
N THR A 156 14.09 -9.77 11.75
CA THR A 156 13.10 -10.23 10.78
C THR A 156 12.14 -9.10 10.48
N GLY A 157 11.84 -8.90 9.20
CA GLY A 157 10.96 -7.84 8.73
C GLY A 157 9.86 -8.36 7.80
N TYR A 158 8.72 -7.68 7.78
CA TYR A 158 7.61 -7.97 6.87
C TYR A 158 7.10 -6.69 6.19
N ILE A 159 6.85 -6.75 4.87
CA ILE A 159 6.22 -5.69 4.08
C ILE A 159 5.36 -6.22 2.94
N GLY A 160 4.28 -5.52 2.61
CA GLY A 160 3.43 -5.89 1.46
C GLY A 160 2.02 -5.37 1.57
N GLY A 161 1.07 -6.04 0.90
CA GLY A 161 -0.29 -5.53 0.74
C GLY A 161 -1.32 -5.96 1.81
N PHE A 162 -1.13 -7.11 2.46
CA PHE A 162 -2.07 -7.64 3.46
C PHE A 162 -2.20 -6.75 4.70
N ASN A 163 -3.43 -6.51 5.17
CA ASN A 163 -3.72 -5.90 6.46
C ASN A 163 -4.26 -6.96 7.45
N VAL A 164 -4.70 -6.49 8.63
CA VAL A 164 -5.30 -7.33 9.66
C VAL A 164 -6.82 -7.30 9.54
N GLY A 165 -7.39 -8.44 9.14
CA GLY A 165 -8.83 -8.70 9.03
C GLY A 165 -9.12 -10.05 8.38
N LYS A 166 -10.32 -10.59 8.57
CA LYS A 166 -10.73 -11.91 8.07
C LYS A 166 -10.75 -12.00 6.54
N GLU A 167 -10.97 -10.88 5.84
CA GLU A 167 -10.98 -10.82 4.38
C GLU A 167 -9.60 -11.18 3.81
N TYR A 168 -8.52 -10.81 4.50
CA TYR A 168 -7.15 -11.12 4.11
C TYR A 168 -6.81 -12.61 4.23
N LEU A 169 -7.58 -13.35 5.03
CA LEU A 169 -7.56 -14.81 5.09
C LEU A 169 -8.52 -15.48 4.09
N GLY A 170 -9.18 -14.71 3.21
CA GLY A 170 -10.20 -15.22 2.30
C GLY A 170 -11.51 -15.65 2.99
N LYS A 171 -11.74 -15.22 4.24
CA LYS A 171 -12.91 -15.61 5.05
C LYS A 171 -14.08 -14.63 4.94
N ASP A 172 -13.97 -13.60 4.10
CA ASP A 172 -15.10 -12.73 3.75
C ASP A 172 -15.79 -13.21 2.47
N PRO A 173 -17.07 -13.64 2.52
CA PRO A 173 -17.80 -14.13 1.35
C PRO A 173 -18.00 -13.06 0.25
N LYS A 174 -17.94 -11.76 0.57
CA LYS A 174 -18.03 -10.67 -0.41
C LYS A 174 -16.86 -10.74 -1.39
N TYR A 175 -15.65 -10.88 -0.86
CA TYR A 175 -14.42 -10.86 -1.65
C TYR A 175 -14.02 -12.27 -2.10
N GLY A 176 -14.19 -13.27 -1.24
CA GLY A 176 -13.73 -14.64 -1.46
C GLY A 176 -12.22 -14.73 -1.28
N PHE A 177 -11.55 -15.55 -2.10
CA PHE A 177 -10.10 -15.68 -2.09
C PHE A 177 -9.40 -14.32 -2.23
N TRP A 178 -8.51 -14.00 -1.30
CA TRP A 178 -7.75 -12.74 -1.30
C TRP A 178 -6.34 -12.99 -1.82
N ARG A 179 -6.06 -12.45 -3.01
CA ARG A 179 -4.76 -12.59 -3.67
C ARG A 179 -3.96 -11.30 -3.52
N ASP A 180 -2.87 -11.36 -2.78
CA ASP A 180 -2.01 -10.20 -2.48
C ASP A 180 -0.58 -10.69 -2.21
N TYR A 181 0.41 -9.80 -2.31
CA TYR A 181 1.83 -10.13 -2.18
C TYR A 181 2.43 -9.49 -0.91
N HIS A 182 3.20 -10.29 -0.18
CA HIS A 182 3.94 -9.86 1.00
C HIS A 182 5.34 -10.49 0.98
N LEU A 183 6.32 -9.75 1.50
CA LEU A 183 7.69 -10.19 1.64
C LEU A 183 8.03 -10.34 3.12
N LYS A 184 8.64 -11.46 3.47
CA LYS A 184 9.49 -11.56 4.67
C LYS A 184 10.92 -11.25 4.25
N ILE A 185 11.61 -10.44 5.07
CA ILE A 185 12.97 -9.98 4.85
C ILE A 185 13.82 -10.39 6.05
N VAL A 186 14.95 -11.03 5.79
CA VAL A 186 15.99 -11.31 6.78
C VAL A 186 17.33 -10.81 6.24
N GLY A 187 18.07 -10.05 7.04
CA GLY A 187 19.32 -9.41 6.63
C GLY A 187 19.21 -7.88 6.59
N GLU A 188 20.13 -7.21 5.90
CA GLU A 188 20.35 -5.76 6.06
C GLU A 188 19.13 -4.88 5.76
N GLY A 189 18.17 -5.34 4.93
CA GLY A 189 16.92 -4.63 4.65
C GLY A 189 16.05 -4.40 5.89
N VAL A 190 16.20 -5.22 6.93
CA VAL A 190 15.46 -5.04 8.20
C VAL A 190 15.88 -3.75 8.91
N THR A 191 17.12 -3.28 8.71
CA THR A 191 17.56 -1.99 9.24
C THR A 191 16.73 -0.83 8.67
N ASP A 192 16.39 -0.88 7.40
CA ASP A 192 15.64 0.20 6.74
C ASP A 192 14.15 0.15 7.13
N LEU A 193 13.59 -1.06 7.32
CA LEU A 193 12.26 -1.25 7.90
C LEU A 193 12.17 -0.68 9.31
N GLN A 194 13.14 -1.01 10.16
CA GLN A 194 13.22 -0.52 11.53
C GLN A 194 13.38 1.00 11.55
N THR A 195 14.24 1.54 10.68
CA THR A 195 14.44 2.98 10.54
C THR A 195 13.14 3.69 10.16
N GLN A 196 12.39 3.14 9.20
CA GLN A 196 11.12 3.74 8.79
C GLN A 196 10.06 3.65 9.88
N PHE A 197 9.93 2.49 10.55
CA PHE A 197 9.00 2.34 11.67
C PHE A 197 9.29 3.36 12.77
N VAL A 198 10.56 3.53 13.16
CA VAL A 198 10.96 4.49 14.20
C VAL A 198 10.62 5.92 13.80
N LYS A 199 10.86 6.31 12.54
CA LYS A 199 10.46 7.63 12.04
C LYS A 199 8.95 7.87 12.16
N ASP A 200 8.15 6.89 11.76
CA ASP A 200 6.69 6.97 11.81
C ASP A 200 6.20 7.01 13.27
N TRP A 201 6.80 6.20 14.15
CA TRP A 201 6.54 6.19 15.59
C TRP A 201 6.84 7.55 16.21
N SER A 202 8.06 8.07 16.05
CA SER A 202 8.48 9.37 16.57
C SER A 202 7.62 10.51 16.04
N SER A 203 7.18 10.44 14.78
CA SER A 203 6.24 11.42 14.21
C SER A 203 4.89 11.40 14.92
N ALA A 204 4.37 10.21 15.24
CA ALA A 204 3.08 10.00 15.87
C ALA A 204 3.07 10.29 17.39
N THR A 205 4.14 9.92 18.11
CA THR A 205 4.19 10.00 19.59
C THR A 205 5.02 11.16 20.12
N LYS A 206 5.91 11.74 19.31
CA LYS A 206 6.97 12.68 19.73
C LYS A 206 8.06 12.06 20.61
N GLU A 207 8.09 10.73 20.74
CA GLU A 207 9.16 10.01 21.43
C GLU A 207 10.37 9.84 20.51
N GLU A 208 11.57 10.19 20.98
CA GLU A 208 12.81 10.01 20.22
C GLU A 208 13.44 8.64 20.52
N ILE A 209 13.06 7.61 19.74
CA ILE A 209 13.59 6.24 19.92
C ILE A 209 14.69 5.87 18.90
N ALA A 210 14.99 6.76 17.96
CA ALA A 210 15.97 6.54 16.88
C ALA A 210 17.42 6.33 17.36
N ARG A 211 17.78 6.85 18.53
CA ARG A 211 19.13 6.71 19.10
C ARG A 211 19.34 5.39 19.84
N ASN A 212 18.28 4.59 20.01
CA ASN A 212 18.39 3.33 20.71
C ASN A 212 18.95 2.24 19.79
N THR A 213 20.24 1.98 19.94
CA THR A 213 20.99 0.98 19.16
C THR A 213 20.48 -0.45 19.36
N ARG A 214 19.71 -0.71 20.43
CA ARG A 214 19.04 -2.00 20.68
C ARG A 214 18.18 -2.46 19.50
N TYR A 215 17.55 -1.52 18.80
CA TYR A 215 16.63 -1.86 17.70
C TYR A 215 17.32 -2.20 16.38
N SER A 216 18.62 -1.91 16.26
CA SER A 216 19.38 -2.13 15.03
C SER A 216 20.61 -2.98 15.34
N PRO A 217 20.43 -4.26 15.71
CA PRO A 217 21.55 -5.16 15.89
C PRO A 217 22.31 -5.33 14.56
N PRO A 218 23.59 -5.70 14.60
CA PRO A 218 24.32 -6.08 13.39
C PRO A 218 23.62 -7.24 12.69
N LEU A 219 23.45 -7.11 11.37
CA LEU A 219 22.81 -8.11 10.51
C LEU A 219 23.80 -8.64 9.50
N ASN A 220 23.74 -9.94 9.24
CA ASN A 220 24.50 -10.53 8.14
C ASN A 220 23.79 -10.22 6.82
N PRO A 221 24.53 -9.93 5.75
CA PRO A 221 23.96 -9.78 4.41
C PRO A 221 23.37 -11.11 3.94
N GLY A 222 22.21 -11.04 3.28
CA GLY A 222 21.65 -12.17 2.53
C GLY A 222 22.15 -12.20 1.08
N LYS A 223 21.42 -12.87 0.19
CA LYS A 223 21.84 -13.04 -1.21
C LYS A 223 21.20 -12.06 -2.19
N ILE A 224 19.98 -11.62 -1.90
CA ILE A 224 19.18 -10.81 -2.82
C ILE A 224 19.50 -9.33 -2.62
N LYS A 225 19.90 -8.67 -3.71
CA LYS A 225 20.07 -7.22 -3.74
C LYS A 225 18.72 -6.53 -3.83
N LEU A 226 18.45 -5.59 -2.92
CA LEU A 226 17.21 -4.83 -2.90
C LEU A 226 17.43 -3.38 -2.44
N ARG A 227 16.45 -2.51 -2.69
CA ARG A 227 16.36 -1.14 -2.16
C ARG A 227 14.95 -0.91 -1.62
N LEU A 228 14.85 -0.40 -0.38
CA LEU A 228 13.57 -0.08 0.24
C LEU A 228 13.23 1.40 0.08
N ILE A 229 12.01 1.71 -0.34
CA ILE A 229 11.59 3.05 -0.76
C ILE A 229 10.40 3.53 0.08
N PRO A 230 10.64 4.33 1.13
CA PRO A 230 9.59 5.07 1.80
C PRO A 230 9.19 6.32 1.02
N THR A 231 7.89 6.50 0.81
CA THR A 231 7.35 7.75 0.26
C THR A 231 6.28 8.31 1.18
N ASN A 232 6.13 9.64 1.19
CA ASN A 232 5.20 10.35 2.07
C ASN A 232 4.30 11.26 1.22
N GLY A 233 3.55 10.71 0.26
CA GLY A 233 2.68 11.48 -0.65
C GLY A 233 3.42 12.37 -1.66
N ALA A 234 4.67 12.00 -1.95
CA ALA A 234 5.58 12.60 -2.93
C ALA A 234 6.63 11.57 -3.38
N TYR A 235 7.26 11.78 -4.53
CA TYR A 235 8.40 11.01 -5.09
C TYR A 235 8.11 9.60 -5.62
N LEU A 236 6.97 8.99 -5.25
CA LEU A 236 6.61 7.65 -5.74
C LEU A 236 6.36 7.61 -7.25
N GLN A 237 5.79 8.68 -7.80
CA GLN A 237 5.52 8.76 -9.23
C GLN A 237 6.82 8.68 -10.04
N GLU A 238 7.85 9.39 -9.60
CA GLU A 238 9.18 9.42 -10.19
C GLU A 238 9.84 8.04 -10.14
N GLU A 239 9.72 7.32 -9.02
CA GLU A 239 10.20 5.93 -8.90
C GLU A 239 9.51 4.99 -9.92
N PHE A 240 8.19 5.12 -10.11
CA PHE A 240 7.48 4.35 -11.15
C PHE A 240 7.88 4.75 -12.56
N ILE A 241 8.11 6.04 -12.82
CA ILE A 241 8.61 6.53 -14.12
C ILE A 241 9.96 5.90 -14.42
N ASP A 242 10.88 5.87 -13.46
CA ASP A 242 12.22 5.29 -13.64
C ASP A 242 12.14 3.79 -13.92
N LEU A 243 11.28 3.05 -13.23
CA LEU A 243 11.00 1.64 -13.54
C LEU A 243 10.50 1.46 -14.98
N ILE A 244 9.49 2.22 -15.40
CA ILE A 244 8.90 2.13 -16.76
C ILE A 244 9.92 2.49 -17.84
N ARG A 245 10.76 3.51 -17.59
CA ARG A 245 11.81 3.94 -18.52
C ARG A 245 12.93 2.90 -18.65
N SER A 246 13.22 2.15 -17.59
CA SER A 246 14.24 1.10 -17.60
C SER A 246 13.86 -0.15 -18.42
N ALA A 247 12.58 -0.30 -18.79
CA ALA A 247 12.07 -1.47 -19.48
C ALA A 247 12.54 -1.58 -20.94
N GLU A 248 13.00 -2.77 -21.31
CA GLU A 248 13.45 -3.10 -22.67
C GLU A 248 12.54 -4.11 -23.38
N LYS A 249 11.83 -4.99 -22.66
CA LYS A 249 11.04 -6.08 -23.25
C LYS A 249 9.60 -6.11 -22.77
N GLU A 250 9.38 -6.09 -21.46
CA GLU A 250 8.05 -6.22 -20.87
C GLU A 250 7.92 -5.51 -19.52
N ILE A 251 6.76 -4.90 -19.31
CA ILE A 251 6.29 -4.38 -18.03
C ILE A 251 5.01 -5.14 -17.66
N ILE A 252 4.99 -5.69 -16.45
CA ILE A 252 3.79 -6.27 -15.84
C ILE A 252 3.42 -5.42 -14.64
N ILE A 253 2.16 -4.97 -14.56
CA ILE A 253 1.63 -4.21 -13.42
C ILE A 253 0.46 -4.99 -12.83
N GLY A 254 0.57 -5.40 -11.58
CA GLY A 254 -0.53 -5.89 -10.77
C GLY A 254 -0.91 -4.85 -9.72
N SER A 255 -2.18 -4.43 -9.70
CA SER A 255 -2.67 -3.45 -8.73
C SER A 255 -4.17 -3.63 -8.50
N PRO A 256 -4.72 -3.37 -7.29
CA PRO A 256 -6.17 -3.29 -7.12
C PRO A 256 -6.78 -2.11 -7.89
N TYR A 257 -6.02 -1.02 -8.05
CA TYR A 257 -6.49 0.24 -8.65
C TYR A 257 -5.53 0.74 -9.73
N PHE A 258 -6.07 1.37 -10.77
CA PHE A 258 -5.30 1.87 -11.91
C PHE A 258 -5.76 3.26 -12.32
N ILE A 259 -5.16 4.27 -11.68
CA ILE A 259 -5.43 5.69 -11.94
C ILE A 259 -4.08 6.40 -12.02
N PRO A 260 -3.26 6.14 -13.05
CA PRO A 260 -1.85 6.55 -13.06
C PRO A 260 -1.61 8.05 -13.13
N GLY A 261 -2.62 8.83 -13.54
CA GLY A 261 -2.40 10.22 -13.93
C GLY A 261 -1.74 10.35 -15.30
N ASP A 262 -1.56 11.59 -15.74
CA ASP A 262 -1.20 11.86 -17.13
C ASP A 262 0.25 11.48 -17.43
N GLU A 263 1.20 11.81 -16.55
CA GLU A 263 2.62 11.56 -16.84
C GLU A 263 2.95 10.06 -16.90
N LEU A 264 2.49 9.26 -15.94
CA LEU A 264 2.71 7.81 -15.99
C LEU A 264 1.98 7.15 -17.16
N MET A 265 0.80 7.67 -17.55
CA MET A 265 0.13 7.21 -18.77
C MET A 265 1.00 7.48 -20.00
N GLU A 266 1.56 8.68 -20.14
CA GLU A 266 2.46 9.01 -21.26
C GLU A 266 3.74 8.16 -21.26
N GLU A 267 4.30 7.84 -20.09
CA GLU A 267 5.46 6.94 -20.00
C GLU A 267 5.13 5.50 -20.40
N LEU A 268 3.95 4.99 -20.06
CA LEU A 268 3.47 3.68 -20.54
C LEU A 268 3.26 3.67 -22.05
N ILE A 269 2.70 4.75 -22.62
CA ILE A 269 2.57 4.92 -24.08
C ILE A 269 3.96 4.99 -24.74
N ALA A 270 4.91 5.70 -24.14
CA ALA A 270 6.27 5.75 -24.63
C ALA A 270 6.93 4.36 -24.60
N ALA A 271 6.65 3.54 -23.57
CA ALA A 271 7.14 2.17 -23.51
C ALA A 271 6.57 1.30 -24.65
N THR A 272 5.26 1.37 -24.94
CA THR A 272 4.69 0.59 -26.05
C THR A 272 5.27 1.01 -27.40
N ARG A 273 5.55 2.31 -27.60
CA ARG A 273 6.24 2.82 -28.81
C ARG A 273 7.70 2.36 -28.94
N ARG A 274 8.34 1.98 -27.84
CA ARG A 274 9.65 1.29 -27.82
C ARG A 274 9.54 -0.23 -28.06
N ASN A 275 8.34 -0.74 -28.39
CA ASN A 275 8.02 -2.16 -28.52
C ASN A 275 8.13 -2.94 -27.19
N VAL A 276 8.03 -2.25 -26.04
CA VAL A 276 7.90 -2.91 -24.74
C VAL A 276 6.47 -3.40 -24.58
N LYS A 277 6.30 -4.68 -24.28
CA LYS A 277 4.97 -5.25 -23.99
C LYS A 277 4.50 -4.77 -22.62
N VAL A 278 3.29 -4.23 -22.51
CA VAL A 278 2.74 -3.79 -21.23
C VAL A 278 1.47 -4.58 -20.91
N ARG A 279 1.48 -5.29 -19.78
CA ARG A 279 0.33 -6.04 -19.27
C ARG A 279 -0.07 -5.53 -17.90
N VAL A 280 -1.36 -5.24 -17.71
CA VAL A 280 -1.93 -4.75 -16.46
C VAL A 280 -2.97 -5.74 -15.96
N LEU A 281 -2.86 -6.15 -14.71
CA LEU A 281 -3.75 -7.08 -14.04
C LEU A 281 -4.51 -6.38 -12.91
N LEU A 282 -5.85 -6.46 -12.96
CA LEU A 282 -6.77 -5.76 -12.07
C LEU A 282 -7.84 -6.71 -11.52
N PRO A 283 -8.45 -6.41 -10.35
CA PRO A 283 -9.57 -7.18 -9.84
C PRO A 283 -10.82 -7.01 -10.71
N LYS A 284 -11.53 -8.11 -11.00
CA LYS A 284 -12.86 -8.05 -11.64
C LYS A 284 -13.93 -7.54 -10.69
N LYS A 285 -13.84 -7.90 -9.41
CA LYS A 285 -14.78 -7.49 -8.36
C LYS A 285 -14.40 -6.09 -7.84
N PRO A 286 -15.33 -5.14 -7.75
CA PRO A 286 -15.08 -3.86 -7.10
C PRO A 286 -15.22 -3.97 -5.58
N ASP A 287 -14.45 -3.16 -4.86
CA ASP A 287 -14.49 -3.02 -3.40
C ASP A 287 -14.84 -1.59 -2.96
N HIS A 288 -14.43 -0.58 -3.74
CA HIS A 288 -14.75 0.83 -3.51
C HIS A 288 -15.59 1.48 -4.63
N PRO A 289 -16.54 2.37 -4.29
CA PRO A 289 -17.32 3.11 -5.27
C PRO A 289 -16.44 4.00 -6.15
N LEU A 290 -16.76 4.09 -7.45
CA LEU A 290 -16.16 5.01 -8.42
C LEU A 290 -14.69 4.75 -8.78
N VAL A 291 -13.95 3.93 -8.04
CA VAL A 291 -12.53 3.63 -8.34
C VAL A 291 -12.40 2.94 -9.71
N LYS A 292 -13.26 1.95 -9.97
CA LYS A 292 -13.33 1.29 -11.28
C LYS A 292 -13.62 2.32 -12.38
N GLU A 293 -14.62 3.19 -12.18
CA GLU A 293 -14.98 4.24 -13.13
C GLU A 293 -13.86 5.27 -13.34
N GLY A 294 -13.03 5.53 -12.32
CA GLY A 294 -11.87 6.42 -12.39
C GLY A 294 -10.75 5.91 -13.29
N ALA A 295 -10.68 4.60 -13.53
CA ALA A 295 -9.68 3.97 -14.39
C ALA A 295 -10.03 4.03 -15.90
N TYR A 296 -11.32 4.14 -16.24
CA TYR A 296 -11.80 4.10 -17.63
C TYR A 296 -11.16 5.12 -18.59
N PRO A 297 -10.91 6.38 -18.19
CA PRO A 297 -10.24 7.35 -19.06
C PRO A 297 -8.85 6.90 -19.52
N TYR A 298 -8.16 6.11 -18.71
CA TYR A 298 -6.82 5.60 -19.01
C TYR A 298 -6.89 4.32 -19.85
N PHE A 299 -7.83 3.42 -19.58
CA PHE A 299 -8.01 2.19 -20.36
C PHE A 299 -8.17 2.47 -21.85
N GLU A 300 -9.05 3.40 -22.21
CA GLU A 300 -9.32 3.67 -23.63
C GLU A 300 -8.06 4.11 -24.39
N LYS A 301 -7.27 5.02 -23.80
CA LYS A 301 -6.05 5.55 -24.42
C LYS A 301 -4.95 4.48 -24.49
N LEU A 302 -4.69 3.81 -23.37
CA LEU A 302 -3.61 2.83 -23.26
C LEU A 302 -3.88 1.57 -24.11
N MET A 303 -5.13 1.11 -24.18
CA MET A 303 -5.49 -0.03 -25.04
C MET A 303 -5.30 0.26 -26.53
N LYS A 304 -5.55 1.50 -26.98
CA LYS A 304 -5.29 1.92 -28.37
C LYS A 304 -3.80 1.92 -28.70
N GLU A 305 -2.94 2.21 -27.72
CA GLU A 305 -1.48 2.21 -27.85
C GLU A 305 -0.85 0.82 -27.58
N GLY A 306 -1.66 -0.24 -27.39
CA GLY A 306 -1.20 -1.62 -27.30
C GLY A 306 -1.03 -2.19 -25.88
N VAL A 307 -1.41 -1.45 -24.83
CA VAL A 307 -1.42 -1.98 -23.46
C VAL A 307 -2.55 -3.01 -23.28
N GLU A 308 -2.22 -4.14 -22.68
CA GLU A 308 -3.19 -5.20 -22.42
C GLU A 308 -3.68 -5.16 -20.98
N PHE A 309 -5.00 -5.10 -20.77
CA PHE A 309 -5.61 -5.18 -19.45
C PHE A 309 -6.26 -6.54 -19.23
N TYR A 310 -6.13 -7.09 -18.02
CA TYR A 310 -6.68 -8.37 -17.61
C TYR A 310 -7.46 -8.21 -16.30
N MET A 311 -8.57 -8.93 -16.19
CA MET A 311 -9.49 -8.89 -15.06
C MET A 311 -9.48 -10.23 -14.33
N TYR A 312 -8.90 -10.24 -13.14
CA TYR A 312 -8.79 -11.40 -12.25
C TYR A 312 -10.14 -11.80 -11.69
N PHE A 313 -10.53 -13.07 -11.87
CA PHE A 313 -11.88 -13.55 -11.51
C PHE A 313 -11.91 -14.49 -10.31
N ASN A 314 -10.77 -15.04 -9.86
CA ASN A 314 -10.72 -15.98 -8.74
C ASN A 314 -10.64 -15.27 -7.38
N GLY A 315 -11.68 -14.48 -7.03
CA GLY A 315 -11.74 -13.72 -5.78
C GLY A 315 -11.41 -12.24 -5.97
N PHE A 316 -10.64 -11.66 -5.05
CA PHE A 316 -10.19 -10.27 -5.09
C PHE A 316 -8.68 -10.18 -5.25
N TYR A 317 -8.23 -9.42 -6.25
CA TYR A 317 -6.83 -9.20 -6.55
C TYR A 317 -6.39 -7.86 -5.96
N HIS A 318 -5.45 -7.91 -5.03
CA HIS A 318 -4.98 -6.78 -4.26
C HIS A 318 -3.45 -6.69 -4.24
N ALA A 319 -2.72 -7.49 -5.02
CA ALA A 319 -1.27 -7.37 -5.13
C ALA A 319 -0.86 -5.99 -5.66
N LYS A 320 0.31 -5.50 -5.23
CA LYS A 320 0.97 -4.29 -5.73
C LYS A 320 2.34 -4.70 -6.21
N VAL A 321 2.43 -4.98 -7.50
CA VAL A 321 3.63 -5.52 -8.11
C VAL A 321 3.88 -4.85 -9.45
N ILE A 322 5.12 -4.45 -9.69
CA ILE A 322 5.60 -4.05 -11.01
C ILE A 322 6.79 -4.95 -11.34
N VAL A 323 6.71 -5.72 -12.41
CA VAL A 323 7.84 -6.52 -12.91
C VAL A 323 8.31 -5.93 -14.22
N VAL A 324 9.60 -5.57 -14.28
CA VAL A 324 10.24 -5.03 -15.48
C VAL A 324 11.30 -6.01 -15.96
N ASP A 325 11.05 -6.59 -17.13
CA ASP A 325 11.90 -7.61 -17.75
C ASP A 325 12.21 -8.76 -16.78
N ASP A 326 13.45 -9.23 -16.75
CA ASP A 326 14.05 -10.14 -15.77
C ASP A 326 15.06 -9.41 -14.86
N LYS A 327 14.92 -8.09 -14.71
CA LYS A 327 15.94 -7.21 -14.12
C LYS A 327 15.53 -6.55 -12.81
N VAL A 328 14.29 -6.10 -12.70
CA VAL A 328 13.80 -5.44 -11.49
C VAL A 328 12.32 -5.76 -11.22
N SER A 329 11.98 -5.93 -9.95
CA SER A 329 10.59 -6.00 -9.50
C SER A 329 10.37 -5.06 -8.32
N ASP A 330 9.26 -4.33 -8.34
CA ASP A 330 8.73 -3.62 -7.18
C ASP A 330 7.61 -4.44 -6.55
N ILE A 331 7.68 -4.65 -5.23
CA ILE A 331 6.58 -5.17 -4.41
C ILE A 331 6.46 -4.28 -3.18
N GLY A 332 5.25 -3.85 -2.84
CA GLY A 332 5.08 -2.95 -1.71
C GLY A 332 3.64 -2.71 -1.34
N THR A 333 3.41 -1.53 -0.79
CA THR A 333 2.10 -1.11 -0.31
C THR A 333 1.37 -0.24 -1.34
N ALA A 334 2.09 0.39 -2.26
CA ALA A 334 1.57 1.39 -3.18
C ALA A 334 0.74 0.81 -4.33
N ASN A 335 -0.50 1.28 -4.46
CA ASN A 335 -1.30 1.01 -5.65
C ASN A 335 -0.79 1.84 -6.83
N PHE A 336 -1.16 1.42 -8.04
CA PHE A 336 -0.90 2.18 -9.27
C PHE A 336 -1.94 3.31 -9.47
N ASP A 337 -2.08 4.19 -8.47
CA ASP A 337 -3.05 5.28 -8.45
C ASP A 337 -2.48 6.62 -7.93
N LYS A 338 -3.19 7.72 -8.25
CA LYS A 338 -2.87 9.07 -7.79
C LYS A 338 -2.80 9.18 -6.26
N ARG A 339 -3.61 8.41 -5.54
CA ARG A 339 -3.67 8.50 -4.09
C ARG A 339 -2.37 8.01 -3.44
N SER A 340 -1.86 6.87 -3.90
CA SER A 340 -0.57 6.33 -3.47
C SER A 340 0.57 7.29 -3.80
N MET A 341 0.53 7.88 -5.00
CA MET A 341 1.56 8.82 -5.47
C MET A 341 1.57 10.15 -4.73
N PHE A 342 0.40 10.68 -4.37
CA PHE A 342 0.25 12.09 -3.97
C PHE A 342 -0.42 12.31 -2.61
N ALA A 343 -0.83 11.27 -1.89
CA ALA A 343 -1.51 11.44 -0.61
C ALA A 343 -1.03 10.47 0.45
N ASN A 344 -0.95 9.18 0.11
CA ASN A 344 -0.60 8.15 1.08
C ASN A 344 0.89 8.13 1.38
N TYR A 345 1.23 7.59 2.54
CA TYR A 345 2.58 7.19 2.85
C TYR A 345 2.72 5.71 2.48
N GLU A 346 3.66 5.40 1.60
CA GLU A 346 3.88 4.06 1.05
C GLU A 346 5.28 3.56 1.41
N PHE A 347 5.47 2.24 1.26
CA PHE A 347 6.75 1.59 1.44
C PHE A 347 6.88 0.43 0.45
N ASN A 348 7.91 0.50 -0.39
CA ASN A 348 8.09 -0.37 -1.54
C ASN A 348 9.47 -1.03 -1.51
N CYS A 349 9.59 -2.22 -2.10
CA CYS A 349 10.83 -2.99 -2.18
C CYS A 349 11.18 -3.23 -3.63
N ILE A 350 12.24 -2.58 -4.06
CA ILE A 350 12.81 -2.71 -5.40
C ILE A 350 13.85 -3.82 -5.36
N ILE A 351 13.56 -4.94 -5.99
CA ILE A 351 14.35 -6.18 -5.96
C ILE A 351 15.15 -6.28 -7.25
N HIS A 352 16.44 -6.58 -7.12
CA HIS A 352 17.41 -6.74 -8.22
C HIS A 352 18.08 -8.11 -8.15
N ASP A 353 17.27 -9.17 -8.16
CA ASP A 353 17.73 -10.54 -8.21
C ASP A 353 16.93 -11.34 -9.23
N LYS A 354 17.62 -11.85 -10.25
CA LYS A 354 16.98 -12.49 -11.40
C LYS A 354 16.21 -13.75 -11.02
N GLU A 355 16.74 -14.57 -10.12
CA GLU A 355 16.09 -15.82 -9.71
C GLU A 355 14.82 -15.54 -8.93
N PHE A 356 14.87 -14.58 -7.99
CA PHE A 356 13.70 -14.18 -7.23
C PHE A 356 12.65 -13.46 -8.10
N ILE A 357 13.07 -12.62 -9.05
CA ILE A 357 12.16 -11.99 -10.01
C ILE A 357 11.47 -13.03 -10.89
N GLN A 358 12.16 -14.10 -11.28
CA GLN A 358 11.55 -15.19 -12.02
C GLN A 358 10.48 -15.91 -11.19
N HIS A 359 10.73 -16.15 -9.90
CA HIS A 359 9.72 -16.69 -8.97
C HIS A 359 8.49 -15.76 -8.85
N ILE A 360 8.70 -14.44 -8.70
CA ILE A 360 7.59 -13.47 -8.70
C ILE A 360 6.82 -13.55 -10.02
N ARG A 361 7.51 -13.61 -11.15
CA ARG A 361 6.87 -13.70 -12.47
C ARG A 361 5.99 -14.94 -12.59
N GLU A 362 6.46 -16.08 -12.10
CA GLU A 362 5.69 -17.32 -12.11
C GLU A 362 4.38 -17.21 -11.32
N GLU A 363 4.42 -16.53 -10.17
CA GLU A 363 3.21 -16.21 -9.39
C GLU A 363 2.26 -15.28 -10.14
N VAL A 364 2.77 -14.23 -10.79
CA VAL A 364 1.94 -13.30 -11.56
C VAL A 364 1.34 -13.99 -12.80
N GLU A 365 2.07 -14.90 -13.44
CA GLU A 365 1.53 -15.70 -14.55
C GLU A 365 0.44 -16.69 -14.10
N LYS A 366 0.51 -17.22 -12.86
CA LYS A 366 -0.62 -17.96 -12.27
C LYS A 366 -1.86 -17.06 -12.18
N ASP A 367 -1.67 -15.80 -11.80
CA ASP A 367 -2.76 -14.83 -11.68
C ASP A 367 -3.35 -14.45 -13.05
N PHE A 368 -2.52 -14.30 -14.09
CA PHE A 368 -3.01 -14.11 -15.47
C PHE A 368 -3.82 -15.30 -15.98
N ARG A 369 -3.46 -16.55 -15.61
CA ARG A 369 -4.27 -17.74 -15.96
C ARG A 369 -5.64 -17.75 -15.29
N GLN A 370 -5.81 -17.02 -14.19
CA GLN A 370 -7.08 -16.81 -13.49
C GLN A 370 -7.73 -15.47 -13.87
N SER A 371 -7.44 -14.98 -15.08
CA SER A 371 -7.89 -13.68 -15.56
C SER A 371 -8.40 -13.75 -16.99
N ASN A 372 -9.27 -12.81 -17.35
CA ASN A 372 -9.71 -12.63 -18.73
C ASN A 372 -9.19 -11.30 -19.26
N LYS A 373 -8.69 -11.28 -20.51
CA LYS A 373 -8.34 -10.04 -21.19
C LYS A 373 -9.57 -9.15 -21.31
N LEU A 374 -9.45 -7.88 -20.92
CA LEU A 374 -10.50 -6.87 -21.02
C LEU A 374 -10.67 -6.49 -22.51
N PRO A 375 -11.84 -6.75 -23.13
CA PRO A 375 -12.03 -6.40 -24.53
C PRO A 375 -12.33 -4.91 -24.67
N MET A 376 -11.84 -4.31 -25.76
CA MET A 376 -12.03 -2.88 -26.05
C MET A 376 -13.50 -2.45 -26.09
N SER A 377 -14.40 -3.34 -26.53
CA SER A 377 -15.84 -3.09 -26.54
C SER A 377 -16.43 -2.78 -25.17
N THR A 378 -15.83 -3.30 -24.08
CA THR A 378 -16.25 -2.98 -22.70
C THR A 378 -16.01 -1.51 -22.37
N ILE A 379 -15.06 -0.86 -23.04
CA ILE A 379 -14.71 0.54 -22.82
C ILE A 379 -15.57 1.45 -23.71
N THR A 380 -15.85 1.07 -24.96
CA THR A 380 -16.60 1.91 -25.90
C THR A 380 -18.11 1.90 -25.66
N ASP A 381 -18.66 0.77 -25.21
CA ASP A 381 -20.12 0.55 -25.16
C ASP A 381 -20.71 0.88 -23.79
N GLN A 382 -20.52 2.14 -23.38
CA GLN A 382 -20.99 2.62 -22.07
C GLN A 382 -22.35 3.33 -22.14
N THR A 383 -23.21 3.01 -21.17
CA THR A 383 -24.47 3.72 -20.93
C THR A 383 -24.23 5.17 -20.51
N PHE A 384 -25.23 6.04 -20.70
CA PHE A 384 -25.17 7.45 -20.30
C PHE A 384 -24.83 7.60 -18.80
N PHE A 385 -25.49 6.84 -17.93
CA PHE A 385 -25.23 6.87 -16.48
C PHE A 385 -23.81 6.48 -16.11
N HIS A 386 -23.22 5.49 -16.81
CA HIS A 386 -21.83 5.11 -16.60
C HIS A 386 -20.88 6.26 -16.95
N ARG A 387 -21.10 6.94 -18.08
CA ARG A 387 -20.28 8.09 -18.50
C ARG A 387 -20.35 9.24 -17.49
N VAL A 388 -21.50 9.47 -16.86
CA VAL A 388 -21.65 10.45 -15.76
C VAL A 388 -20.78 10.05 -14.57
N LYS A 389 -20.82 8.77 -14.15
CA LYS A 389 -19.96 8.26 -13.07
C LYS A 389 -18.48 8.43 -13.40
N VAL A 390 -18.05 8.12 -14.62
CA VAL A 390 -16.66 8.32 -15.07
C VAL A 390 -16.24 9.78 -14.95
N LYS A 391 -17.09 10.74 -15.33
CA LYS A 391 -16.79 12.17 -15.17
C LYS A 391 -16.64 12.57 -13.71
N ILE A 392 -17.53 12.09 -12.84
CA ILE A 392 -17.46 12.34 -11.40
C ILE A 392 -16.16 11.74 -10.85
N ALA A 393 -15.88 10.47 -11.16
CA ALA A 393 -14.70 9.74 -10.73
C ALA A 393 -13.39 10.43 -11.17
N THR A 394 -13.35 10.93 -12.41
CA THR A 394 -12.21 11.69 -12.93
C THR A 394 -11.94 12.95 -12.09
N TRP A 395 -13.00 13.69 -11.74
CA TRP A 395 -12.89 14.92 -10.97
C TRP A 395 -12.39 14.67 -9.54
N ILE A 396 -12.76 13.54 -8.93
CA ILE A 396 -12.32 13.16 -7.59
C ILE A 396 -11.14 12.18 -7.58
N SER A 397 -10.49 11.94 -8.73
CA SER A 397 -9.51 10.84 -8.91
C SER A 397 -8.30 10.88 -7.98
N LEU A 398 -7.98 12.01 -7.37
CA LEU A 398 -6.94 12.12 -6.34
C LEU A 398 -7.32 11.41 -5.03
N PHE A 399 -8.62 11.27 -4.77
CA PHE A 399 -9.16 10.72 -3.53
C PHE A 399 -9.69 9.29 -3.67
N LEU A 400 -9.75 8.78 -4.91
CA LEU A 400 -10.14 7.43 -5.24
C LEU A 400 -9.09 6.41 -4.84
#